data_AF-V4MHS0-F1
#
_entry.id   AF-V4MHS0-F1
#
_cell.length_a   1.000
_cell.length_b   1.000
_cell.length_c   1.000
_cell.angle_alpha   90.00
_cell.angle_beta   90.00
_cell.angle_gamma   90.00
#
_symmetry.space_group_name_H-M   'P 1'
#
loop_
_entity.id
_entity.type
_entity.pdbx_description
1 polymer ?
#
loop_
_entity_poly.entity_id
_entity_poly.type
_entity_poly.pdbx_seq_one_letter_code
_entity_poly.pdbx_strand_id
1 'polypeptide(L)'
;EVLINTLTMHFIGNPTEELESKKIVLTNLRCPTLGDFKWYKDIFVTNIFQRNDCNQPFWKERFISGLPSFFAERVINKLKDYSGGQPIPWNTITYGQLFAFVKKQGLAICQEHKDKKRNDKFKFKTTMGSFLCYNCKRPGHKSTECKMKKKINEIFQDQPDIQEKLTKLLISESEISEETDSDYLINEIENSSDSSSESQELSDNLCNCKESPCFLKRVHVF
;
A
#
# COMPACT_ATOMS: atom_id res chain seq x y z
N GLU A 1 -17.19 38.00 32.70
CA GLU A 1 -16.19 37.31 31.84
C GLU A 1 -15.07 36.62 32.62
N VAL A 2 -14.41 37.28 33.59
CA VAL A 2 -13.26 36.71 34.33
C VAL A 2 -13.58 35.39 35.05
N LEU A 3 -14.72 35.28 35.75
CA LEU A 3 -15.09 34.07 36.51
C LEU A 3 -15.32 32.82 35.62
N ILE A 4 -15.96 33.01 34.47
CA ILE A 4 -16.18 31.95 33.48
C ILE A 4 -14.83 31.49 32.91
N ASN A 5 -13.94 32.43 32.61
CA ASN A 5 -12.61 32.11 32.12
C ASN A 5 -11.80 31.33 33.18
N THR A 6 -11.84 31.75 34.45
CA THR A 6 -11.16 31.05 35.56
C THR A 6 -11.69 29.62 35.76
N LEU A 7 -13.01 29.42 35.74
CA LEU A 7 -13.61 28.08 35.84
C LEU A 7 -13.24 27.21 34.64
N THR A 8 -13.27 27.77 33.43
CA THR A 8 -12.86 27.06 32.20
C THR A 8 -11.40 26.61 32.29
N MET A 9 -10.48 27.50 32.70
CA MET A 9 -9.06 27.19 32.87
C MET A 9 -8.81 26.12 33.94
N HIS A 10 -9.59 26.12 35.03
CA HIS A 10 -9.44 25.16 36.13
C HIS A 10 -9.89 23.74 35.77
N PHE A 11 -10.97 23.60 34.99
CA PHE A 11 -11.53 22.29 34.64
C PHE A 11 -11.03 21.72 33.31
N ILE A 12 -10.77 22.59 32.32
CA ILE A 12 -10.38 22.18 30.95
C ILE A 12 -8.87 22.37 30.73
N GLY A 13 -8.20 23.19 31.55
CA GLY A 13 -6.82 23.61 31.34
C GLY A 13 -6.73 24.86 30.46
N ASN A 14 -5.51 25.32 30.20
CA ASN A 14 -5.27 26.52 29.39
C ASN A 14 -5.43 26.22 27.88
N PRO A 15 -6.44 26.80 27.19
CA PRO A 15 -6.67 26.53 25.77
C PRO A 15 -5.48 26.88 24.86
N THR A 16 -4.67 27.86 25.27
CA THR A 16 -3.48 28.27 24.49
C THR A 16 -2.34 27.25 24.63
N GLU A 17 -2.13 26.67 25.82
CA GLU A 17 -1.15 25.59 26.02
C GLU A 17 -1.54 24.30 25.31
N GLU A 18 -2.83 23.98 25.26
CA GLU A 18 -3.34 22.83 24.52
C GLU A 18 -3.11 22.99 23.01
N LEU A 19 -3.29 24.19 22.48
CA LEU A 19 -3.05 24.51 21.07
C LEU A 19 -1.57 24.40 20.69
N GLU A 20 -0.66 24.87 21.55
CA GLU A 20 0.79 24.72 21.36
C GLU A 20 1.23 23.27 21.46
N SER A 21 0.64 22.49 22.36
CA SER A 21 0.87 21.05 22.47
C SER A 21 0.49 20.32 21.16
N LYS A 22 -0.67 20.65 20.58
CA LYS A 22 -1.09 20.13 19.26
C LYS A 22 -0.15 20.53 18.14
N LYS A 23 0.38 21.76 18.17
CA LYS A 23 1.38 22.23 17.22
C LYS A 23 2.61 21.33 17.26
N ILE A 24 3.14 21.08 18.46
CA ILE A 24 4.31 20.22 18.67
C ILE A 24 4.04 18.81 18.12
N VAL A 25 2.89 18.21 18.48
CA VAL A 25 2.47 16.89 17.98
C VAL A 25 2.47 16.87 16.46
N LEU A 26 1.78 17.80 15.80
CA LEU A 26 1.70 17.86 14.34
C LEU A 26 3.07 18.09 13.69
N THR A 27 3.90 18.96 14.27
CA THR A 27 5.25 19.25 13.76
C THR A 27 6.23 18.10 13.93
N ASN A 28 5.94 17.15 14.81
CA ASN A 28 6.76 15.95 15.04
C ASN A 28 6.14 14.66 14.46
N LEU A 29 4.87 14.68 14.07
CA LEU A 29 4.18 13.53 13.51
C LEU A 29 4.85 13.03 12.22
N ARG A 30 5.23 11.76 12.19
CA ARG A 30 5.79 11.07 11.03
C ARG A 30 5.04 9.78 10.76
N CYS A 31 4.98 9.41 9.48
CA CYS A 31 4.45 8.16 8.98
C CYS A 31 5.63 7.22 8.73
N PRO A 32 5.83 6.18 9.55
CA PRO A 32 6.99 5.29 9.43
C PRO A 32 6.98 4.50 8.12
N THR A 33 5.82 3.91 7.78
CA THR A 33 5.64 3.11 6.57
C THR A 33 4.33 3.46 5.87
N LEU A 34 4.16 3.02 4.62
CA LEU A 34 2.87 3.18 3.92
C LEU A 34 1.72 2.37 4.55
N GLY A 35 2.04 1.32 5.32
CA GLY A 35 1.05 0.58 6.09
C GLY A 35 0.43 1.41 7.21
N ASP A 36 1.20 2.35 7.77
CA ASP A 36 0.78 3.25 8.84
C ASP A 36 0.02 4.49 8.34
N PHE A 37 -0.18 4.62 7.02
CA PHE A 37 -0.76 5.82 6.42
C PHE A 37 -2.14 6.16 6.97
N LYS A 38 -2.99 5.15 7.22
CA LYS A 38 -4.32 5.37 7.79
C LYS A 38 -4.22 6.02 9.16
N TRP A 39 -3.42 5.44 10.06
CA TRP A 39 -3.18 5.98 11.40
C TRP A 39 -2.60 7.40 11.31
N TYR A 40 -1.55 7.59 10.51
CA TYR A 40 -0.91 8.88 10.31
C TYR A 40 -1.91 9.96 9.88
N LYS A 41 -2.73 9.67 8.87
CA LYS A 41 -3.78 10.57 8.37
C LYS A 41 -4.81 10.87 9.46
N ASP A 42 -5.30 9.86 10.17
CA ASP A 42 -6.34 10.01 11.18
C ASP A 42 -5.86 10.86 12.36
N ILE A 43 -4.61 10.64 12.82
CA ILE A 43 -3.99 11.47 13.87
C ILE A 43 -3.77 12.91 13.38
N PHE A 44 -3.26 13.09 12.16
CA PHE A 44 -3.06 14.43 11.60
C PHE A 44 -4.38 15.21 11.53
N VAL A 45 -5.42 14.60 10.95
CA VAL A 45 -6.78 15.16 10.80
C VAL A 45 -7.38 15.53 12.16
N THR A 46 -7.29 14.63 13.14
CA THR A 46 -7.85 14.86 14.48
C THR A 46 -7.23 16.08 15.16
N ASN A 47 -5.94 16.33 14.94
CA ASN A 47 -5.22 17.44 15.56
C ASN A 47 -5.29 18.74 14.76
N ILE A 48 -5.23 18.69 13.42
CA ILE A 48 -5.16 19.89 12.58
C ILE A 48 -6.47 20.67 12.59
N PHE A 49 -7.62 20.01 12.55
CA PHE A 49 -8.93 20.68 12.48
C PHE A 49 -9.38 21.29 13.81
N GLN A 50 -8.64 21.06 14.89
CA GLN A 50 -8.84 21.76 16.16
C GLN A 50 -8.07 23.10 16.22
N ARG A 51 -7.32 23.45 15.18
CA ARG A 51 -6.53 24.68 15.10
C ARG A 51 -7.21 25.75 14.25
N ASN A 52 -7.03 27.01 14.65
CA ASN A 52 -7.56 28.16 13.93
C ASN A 52 -6.85 28.40 12.58
N ASP A 53 -5.58 28.00 12.48
CA ASP A 53 -4.73 28.17 11.31
C ASP A 53 -4.66 26.92 10.41
N CYS A 54 -5.62 25.99 10.56
CA CYS A 54 -5.61 24.68 9.90
C CYS A 54 -5.49 24.74 8.37
N ASN A 55 -5.95 25.82 7.74
CA ASN A 55 -5.90 25.99 6.29
C ASN A 55 -4.60 26.58 5.75
N GLN A 56 -3.64 26.94 6.62
CA GLN A 56 -2.35 27.49 6.19
C GLN A 56 -1.57 26.49 5.31
N PRO A 57 -0.87 26.96 4.25
CA PRO A 57 -0.02 26.15 3.39
C PRO A 57 0.95 25.26 4.14
N PHE A 58 1.55 25.82 5.20
CA PHE A 58 2.52 25.15 6.06
C PHE A 58 2.05 23.76 6.51
N TRP A 59 0.78 23.61 6.87
CA TRP A 59 0.27 22.34 7.38
C TRP A 59 0.09 21.28 6.28
N LYS A 60 -0.24 21.70 5.06
CA LYS A 60 -0.33 20.80 3.90
C LYS A 60 1.06 20.34 3.46
N GLU A 61 2.04 21.25 3.46
CA GLU A 61 3.45 20.91 3.27
C GLU A 61 3.93 19.95 4.36
N ARG A 62 3.65 20.27 5.63
CA ARG A 62 4.03 19.45 6.78
C ARG A 62 3.42 18.06 6.74
N PHE A 63 2.19 17.92 6.23
CA PHE A 63 1.57 16.62 6.01
C PHE A 63 2.39 15.78 5.01
N ILE A 64 2.77 16.36 3.87
CA ILE A 64 3.57 15.64 2.88
C ILE A 64 4.97 15.33 3.40
N SER A 65 5.64 16.27 4.07
CA SER A 65 6.93 16.03 4.71
C SER A 65 6.87 14.99 5.83
N GLY A 66 5.68 14.68 6.36
CA GLY A 66 5.48 13.64 7.36
C GLY A 66 5.49 12.23 6.79
N LEU A 67 5.34 12.05 5.48
CA LEU A 67 5.36 10.77 4.80
C LEU A 67 6.78 10.18 4.71
N PRO A 68 6.94 8.86 4.42
CA PRO A 68 8.25 8.29 4.12
C PRO A 68 8.95 9.07 3.00
N SER A 69 10.23 9.41 3.16
CA SER A 69 10.94 10.40 2.33
C SER A 69 10.81 10.17 0.83
N PHE A 70 11.11 8.95 0.35
CA PHE A 70 10.97 8.59 -1.07
C PHE A 70 9.53 8.73 -1.59
N PHE A 71 8.55 8.45 -0.74
CA PHE A 71 7.15 8.57 -1.11
C PHE A 71 6.70 10.03 -1.11
N ALA A 72 7.12 10.82 -0.12
CA ALA A 72 6.87 12.24 -0.04
C ALA A 72 7.39 12.96 -1.30
N GLU A 73 8.62 12.68 -1.70
CA GLU A 73 9.23 13.24 -2.90
C GLU A 73 8.43 12.89 -4.17
N ARG A 74 8.02 11.62 -4.31
CA ARG A 74 7.17 11.19 -5.43
C ARG A 74 5.85 11.96 -5.46
N VAL A 75 5.19 12.13 -4.31
CA VAL A 75 3.94 12.88 -4.21
C VAL A 75 4.14 14.34 -4.61
N ILE A 76 5.21 14.99 -4.13
CA ILE A 76 5.54 16.38 -4.48
C ILE A 76 5.75 16.52 -6.00
N ASN A 77 6.53 15.64 -6.60
CA ASN A 77 6.81 15.69 -8.04
C ASN A 77 5.53 15.53 -8.85
N LYS A 78 4.68 14.57 -8.45
CA LYS A 78 3.39 14.35 -9.11
C LYS A 78 2.44 15.54 -8.93
N LEU A 79 2.45 16.23 -7.79
CA LEU A 79 1.66 17.46 -7.58
C LEU A 79 2.15 18.61 -8.48
N LYS A 80 3.46 18.74 -8.69
CA LYS A 80 4.06 19.71 -9.62
C LYS A 80 3.66 19.41 -11.07
N ASP A 81 3.68 18.13 -11.48
CA ASP A 81 3.25 17.71 -12.82
C ASP A 81 1.79 18.15 -13.08
N TYR A 82 0.90 17.92 -12.10
CA TYR A 82 -0.51 18.34 -12.19
C TYR A 82 -0.71 19.85 -12.23
N SER A 83 0.25 20.62 -11.70
CA SER A 83 0.25 22.08 -11.74
C SER A 83 0.84 22.62 -13.04
N GLY A 84 1.11 21.76 -14.04
CA GLY A 84 1.71 22.17 -15.32
C GLY A 84 3.13 22.72 -15.15
N GLY A 85 3.88 22.21 -14.17
CA GLY A 85 5.22 22.70 -13.84
C GLY A 85 5.25 23.99 -13.02
N GLN A 86 4.10 24.56 -12.66
CA GLN A 86 4.01 25.67 -11.72
C GLN A 86 4.22 25.22 -10.26
N PRO A 87 4.55 26.14 -9.35
CA PRO A 87 4.58 25.85 -7.92
C PRO A 87 3.26 25.25 -7.44
N ILE A 88 3.34 24.28 -6.53
CA ILE A 88 2.15 23.61 -5.99
C ILE A 88 1.26 24.66 -5.31
N PRO A 89 -0.03 24.75 -5.67
CA PRO A 89 -0.91 25.79 -5.15
C PRO A 89 -1.43 25.41 -3.75
N TRP A 90 -0.54 25.43 -2.75
CA TRP A 90 -0.84 25.03 -1.37
C TRP A 90 -1.98 25.82 -0.73
N ASN A 91 -2.20 27.06 -1.15
CA ASN A 91 -3.30 27.88 -0.67
C ASN A 91 -4.68 27.35 -1.10
N THR A 92 -4.79 26.83 -2.33
CA THR A 92 -6.08 26.44 -2.91
C THR A 92 -6.35 24.94 -2.82
N ILE A 93 -5.31 24.11 -2.80
CA ILE A 93 -5.47 22.66 -2.64
C ILE A 93 -6.09 22.32 -1.28
N THR A 94 -7.14 21.50 -1.30
CA THR A 94 -7.82 21.05 -0.08
C THR A 94 -7.13 19.81 0.52
N TYR A 95 -7.34 19.57 1.82
CA TYR A 95 -6.87 18.32 2.45
C TYR A 95 -7.46 17.08 1.78
N GLY A 96 -8.73 17.10 1.38
CA GLY A 96 -9.36 15.99 0.67
C GLY A 96 -8.64 15.66 -0.64
N GLN A 97 -8.34 16.68 -1.46
CA GLN A 97 -7.55 16.49 -2.69
C GLN A 97 -6.14 15.96 -2.37
N LEU A 98 -5.49 16.49 -1.35
CA LEU A 98 -4.16 16.04 -0.92
C LEU A 98 -4.17 14.55 -0.50
N PHE A 99 -5.14 14.14 0.30
CA PHE A 99 -5.29 12.75 0.74
C PHE A 99 -5.60 11.80 -0.41
N ALA A 100 -6.50 12.21 -1.32
CA ALA A 100 -6.81 11.44 -2.53
C ALA A 100 -5.57 11.27 -3.40
N PHE A 101 -4.76 12.32 -3.52
CA PHE A 101 -3.52 12.28 -4.28
C PHE A 101 -2.50 11.30 -3.69
N VAL A 102 -2.30 11.38 -2.37
CA VAL A 102 -1.40 10.47 -1.64
C VAL A 102 -1.88 9.02 -1.78
N LYS A 103 -3.18 8.76 -1.59
CA LYS A 103 -3.78 7.43 -1.78
C LYS A 103 -3.55 6.91 -3.21
N LYS A 104 -3.78 7.75 -4.23
CA LYS A 104 -3.56 7.41 -5.64
C LYS A 104 -2.10 7.02 -5.90
N GLN A 105 -1.13 7.77 -5.37
CA GLN A 105 0.29 7.44 -5.52
C GLN A 105 0.68 6.17 -4.77
N GLY A 106 0.11 5.93 -3.59
CA GLY A 106 0.33 4.69 -2.83
C GLY A 106 -0.14 3.46 -3.59
N LEU A 107 -1.33 3.52 -4.20
CA LEU A 107 -1.86 2.44 -5.03
C LEU A 107 -1.02 2.20 -6.28
N ALA A 108 -0.52 3.27 -6.92
CA ALA A 108 0.35 3.15 -8.09
C ALA A 108 1.65 2.38 -7.77
N ILE A 109 2.27 2.64 -6.62
CA ILE A 109 3.46 1.90 -6.17
C ILE A 109 3.13 0.41 -5.96
N CYS A 110 2.04 0.12 -5.25
CA CYS A 110 1.61 -1.27 -5.02
C CYS A 110 1.41 -2.02 -6.35
N GLN A 111 0.83 -1.35 -7.35
CA GLN A 111 0.62 -1.91 -8.68
C GLN A 111 1.94 -2.15 -9.43
N GLU A 112 2.85 -1.17 -9.43
CA GLU A 112 4.19 -1.29 -10.04
C GLU A 112 4.97 -2.49 -9.46
N HIS A 113 4.91 -2.72 -8.15
CA HIS A 113 5.53 -3.87 -7.51
C HIS A 113 4.89 -5.20 -7.91
N LYS A 114 3.55 -5.24 -8.03
CA LYS A 114 2.80 -6.43 -8.46
C LYS A 114 3.16 -6.82 -9.89
N ASP A 115 3.25 -5.84 -10.78
CA ASP A 115 3.57 -6.06 -12.19
C ASP A 115 5.04 -6.44 -12.40
N LYS A 116 5.96 -5.83 -11.65
CA LYS A 116 7.36 -6.25 -11.63
C LYS A 116 7.50 -7.71 -11.17
N LYS A 117 6.82 -8.11 -10.09
CA LYS A 117 6.83 -9.50 -9.61
C LYS A 117 6.25 -10.48 -10.62
N ARG A 118 5.21 -10.10 -11.37
CA ARG A 118 4.66 -10.90 -12.48
C ARG A 118 5.65 -11.03 -13.62
N ASN A 119 6.30 -9.95 -14.02
CA ASN A 119 7.32 -9.95 -15.08
C ASN A 119 8.54 -10.78 -14.68
N ASP A 120 9.02 -10.67 -13.44
CA ASP A 120 10.15 -11.46 -12.95
C ASP A 120 9.81 -12.96 -12.92
N LYS A 121 8.59 -13.32 -12.51
CA LYS A 121 8.10 -14.71 -12.62
C LYS A 121 8.00 -15.17 -14.07
N PHE A 122 7.53 -14.32 -14.97
CA PHE A 122 7.45 -14.64 -16.40
C PHE A 122 8.85 -14.84 -16.99
N LYS A 123 9.78 -13.91 -16.78
CA LYS A 123 11.18 -14.04 -17.19
C LYS A 123 11.83 -15.29 -16.63
N PHE A 124 11.61 -15.60 -15.35
CA PHE A 124 12.09 -16.84 -14.75
C PHE A 124 11.51 -18.08 -15.43
N LYS A 125 10.20 -18.11 -15.75
CA LYS A 125 9.58 -19.20 -16.51
C LYS A 125 10.13 -19.31 -17.93
N THR A 126 10.36 -18.20 -18.62
CA THR A 126 10.93 -18.19 -19.98
C THR A 126 12.39 -18.66 -19.98
N THR A 127 13.21 -18.23 -19.01
CA THR A 127 14.61 -18.66 -18.92
C THR A 127 14.75 -20.10 -18.43
N MET A 128 13.94 -20.55 -17.47
CA MET A 128 13.91 -21.95 -17.03
C MET A 128 13.24 -22.88 -18.07
N GLY A 129 12.28 -22.38 -18.83
CA GLY A 129 11.68 -23.09 -19.97
C GLY A 129 12.66 -23.30 -21.12
N SER A 130 13.69 -22.45 -21.23
CA SER A 130 14.82 -22.66 -22.15
C SER A 130 15.89 -23.61 -21.58
N PHE A 131 15.93 -23.83 -20.27
CA PHE A 131 16.93 -24.69 -19.64
C PHE A 131 16.48 -26.15 -19.68
N LEU A 132 17.15 -26.97 -20.49
CA LEU A 132 16.91 -28.40 -20.55
C LEU A 132 17.60 -29.10 -19.38
N CYS A 133 16.85 -29.90 -18.62
CA CYS A 133 17.41 -30.75 -17.59
C CYS A 133 18.44 -31.71 -18.20
N TYR A 134 19.68 -31.75 -17.70
CA TYR A 134 20.71 -32.64 -18.25
C TYR A 134 20.35 -34.13 -18.07
N ASN A 135 19.49 -34.44 -17.09
CA ASN A 135 19.04 -35.81 -16.78
C ASN A 135 17.78 -36.26 -17.49
N CYS A 136 16.98 -35.43 -18.14
CA CYS A 136 15.80 -35.93 -18.87
C CYS A 136 15.49 -35.15 -20.14
N LYS A 137 16.34 -34.15 -20.44
CA LYS A 137 16.22 -33.25 -21.58
C LYS A 137 14.87 -32.52 -21.68
N ARG A 138 14.09 -32.51 -20.59
CA ARG A 138 12.85 -31.73 -20.48
C ARG A 138 13.13 -30.34 -19.91
N PRO A 139 12.44 -29.30 -20.42
CA PRO A 139 12.58 -27.94 -19.91
C PRO A 139 11.97 -27.77 -18.51
N GLY A 140 12.25 -26.64 -17.85
CA GLY A 140 11.52 -26.19 -16.67
C GLY A 140 12.02 -26.70 -15.32
N HIS A 141 13.15 -27.43 -15.26
CA HIS A 141 13.80 -27.82 -14.00
C HIS A 141 15.28 -28.17 -14.19
N LYS A 142 16.06 -28.13 -13.10
CA LYS A 142 17.48 -28.56 -13.09
C LYS A 142 17.62 -30.05 -12.75
N SER A 143 18.76 -30.64 -13.12
CA SER A 143 19.08 -32.06 -12.88
C SER A 143 18.88 -32.53 -11.43
N THR A 144 19.10 -31.66 -10.44
CA THR A 144 18.92 -31.97 -9.01
C THR A 144 17.45 -32.02 -8.57
N GLU A 145 16.54 -31.41 -9.35
CA GLU A 145 15.09 -31.40 -9.13
C GLU A 145 14.34 -32.35 -10.09
N CYS A 146 15.07 -33.18 -10.84
CA CYS A 146 14.50 -34.12 -11.80
C CYS A 146 13.70 -35.23 -11.12
N LYS A 147 12.37 -35.15 -11.24
CA LYS A 147 11.43 -36.16 -10.71
C LYS A 147 11.62 -37.54 -11.33
N MET A 148 12.01 -37.62 -12.61
CA MET A 148 12.26 -38.91 -13.26
C MET A 148 13.41 -39.67 -12.61
N LYS A 149 14.53 -38.98 -12.34
CA LYS A 149 15.68 -39.61 -11.67
C LYS A 149 15.32 -40.05 -10.24
N LYS A 150 14.53 -39.25 -9.52
CA LYS A 150 14.01 -39.64 -8.19
C LYS A 150 13.11 -40.87 -8.26
N LYS A 151 12.12 -40.90 -9.16
CA LYS A 151 11.23 -42.05 -9.35
C LYS A 151 11.97 -43.33 -9.77
N ILE A 152 12.94 -43.24 -10.68
CA ILE A 152 13.76 -44.41 -11.08
C ILE A 152 14.54 -44.94 -9.86
N ASN A 153 15.13 -44.05 -9.07
CA ASN A 153 15.83 -44.41 -7.85
C ASN A 153 14.91 -44.97 -6.75
N GLU A 154 13.65 -44.56 -6.72
CA GLU A 154 12.64 -45.05 -5.77
C GLU A 154 12.10 -46.42 -6.17
N ILE A 155 11.80 -46.64 -7.45
CA ILE A 155 11.16 -47.87 -7.94
C ILE A 155 12.15 -49.02 -8.08
N PHE A 156 13.39 -48.75 -8.49
CA PHE A 156 14.40 -49.78 -8.77
C PHE A 156 15.49 -49.83 -7.70
N GLN A 157 15.15 -49.44 -6.47
CA GLN A 157 16.05 -49.36 -5.33
C GLN A 157 16.76 -50.70 -5.03
N ASP A 158 16.06 -51.82 -5.26
CA ASP A 158 16.55 -53.18 -4.99
C ASP A 158 17.17 -53.88 -6.22
N GLN A 159 17.27 -53.20 -7.37
CA GLN A 159 17.75 -53.76 -8.64
C GLN A 159 18.73 -52.79 -9.32
N PRO A 160 19.99 -52.69 -8.85
CA PRO A 160 20.95 -51.67 -9.30
C PRO A 160 21.31 -51.80 -10.79
N ASP A 161 21.38 -53.04 -11.31
CA ASP A 161 21.71 -53.29 -12.72
C ASP A 161 20.59 -52.83 -13.69
N ILE A 162 19.33 -52.98 -13.27
CA ILE A 162 18.16 -52.54 -14.04
C ILE A 162 18.02 -51.03 -13.94
N GLN A 163 18.23 -50.47 -12.74
CA GLN A 163 18.23 -49.04 -12.49
C GLN A 163 19.25 -48.32 -13.38
N GLU A 164 20.48 -48.81 -13.46
CA GLU A 164 21.53 -48.20 -14.27
C GLU A 164 21.19 -48.23 -15.77
N LYS A 165 20.68 -49.37 -16.26
CA LYS A 165 20.26 -49.51 -17.67
C LYS A 165 19.09 -48.60 -18.02
N LEU A 166 18.07 -48.52 -17.17
CA LEU A 166 16.91 -47.64 -17.38
C LEU A 166 17.27 -46.17 -17.31
N THR A 167 18.16 -45.81 -16.39
CA THR A 167 18.71 -44.45 -16.29
C THR A 167 19.44 -44.06 -17.57
N LYS A 168 20.15 -44.98 -18.22
CA LYS A 168 20.83 -44.71 -19.52
C LYS A 168 19.85 -44.63 -20.70
N LEU A 169 18.79 -45.43 -20.71
CA LEU A 169 17.83 -45.49 -21.83
C LEU A 169 16.80 -44.35 -21.79
N LEU A 170 16.08 -44.17 -20.68
CA LEU A 170 14.93 -43.26 -20.59
C LEU A 170 15.32 -41.76 -20.47
N ILE A 171 16.55 -41.48 -20.08
CA ILE A 171 17.10 -40.12 -20.02
C ILE A 171 17.54 -39.61 -21.40
N SER A 172 17.80 -40.55 -22.33
CA SER A 172 18.26 -40.28 -23.69
C SER A 172 17.09 -40.06 -24.66
N GLU A 173 15.93 -40.66 -24.37
CA GLU A 173 14.74 -40.66 -25.22
C GLU A 173 13.52 -40.22 -24.40
N SER A 174 13.13 -38.95 -24.43
CA SER A 174 11.74 -38.63 -24.11
C SER A 174 11.22 -37.43 -24.90
N GLU A 175 10.27 -37.74 -25.79
CA GLU A 175 9.38 -36.77 -26.42
C GLU A 175 8.37 -36.20 -25.40
N ILE A 176 7.88 -35.02 -25.76
CA ILE A 176 7.04 -34.11 -24.98
C ILE A 176 5.78 -34.80 -24.45
N SER A 177 5.56 -34.68 -23.13
CA SER A 177 4.27 -34.89 -22.48
C SER A 177 4.02 -33.72 -21.55
N GLU A 178 3.12 -32.83 -21.97
CA GLU A 178 2.58 -31.77 -21.13
C GLU A 178 1.50 -32.37 -20.22
N GLU A 179 1.72 -32.29 -18.91
CA GLU A 179 0.63 -32.36 -17.93
C GLU A 179 0.57 -31.00 -17.23
N THR A 180 -0.41 -30.23 -17.65
CA THR A 180 -0.90 -29.08 -16.89
C THR A 180 -1.68 -29.64 -15.71
N ASP A 181 -1.34 -29.23 -14.49
CA ASP A 181 -2.39 -29.06 -13.49
C ASP A 181 -2.00 -28.17 -12.33
N SER A 182 -3.04 -27.64 -11.69
CA SER A 182 -3.13 -26.95 -10.39
C SER A 182 -3.34 -25.43 -10.46
N ASP A 183 -4.59 -25.07 -10.76
CA ASP A 183 -5.26 -23.93 -10.11
C ASP A 183 -5.62 -24.27 -8.64
N TYR A 184 -5.94 -23.21 -7.88
CA TYR A 184 -6.36 -23.14 -6.46
C TYR A 184 -5.20 -23.17 -5.44
N LEU A 185 -4.95 -22.12 -4.63
CA LEU A 185 -5.90 -21.39 -3.79
C LEU A 185 -5.60 -19.88 -3.74
N ILE A 186 -6.59 -19.06 -4.12
CA ILE A 186 -6.72 -17.67 -3.67
C ILE A 186 -8.10 -17.55 -2.99
N ASN A 187 -8.09 -17.72 -1.68
CA ASN A 187 -8.93 -17.00 -0.73
C ASN A 187 -7.88 -16.39 0.22
N GLU A 188 -7.82 -15.12 0.58
CA GLU A 188 -8.87 -14.16 0.90
C GLU A 188 -8.31 -12.76 0.57
N ILE A 189 -9.16 -11.87 0.05
CA ILE A 189 -9.33 -10.44 0.38
C ILE A 189 -10.38 -9.95 -0.64
N GLU A 190 -11.59 -10.48 -0.51
CA GLU A 190 -12.79 -9.79 -0.96
C GLU A 190 -13.69 -9.71 0.26
N ASN A 191 -13.50 -8.64 1.03
CA ASN A 191 -14.56 -8.05 1.84
C ASN A 191 -14.14 -6.63 2.25
N SER A 192 -14.41 -5.71 1.33
CA SER A 192 -15.08 -4.45 1.70
C SER A 192 -15.74 -3.92 0.45
N SER A 193 -16.95 -4.43 0.22
CA SER A 193 -18.00 -3.66 -0.43
C SER A 193 -18.22 -2.41 0.39
N ASP A 194 -17.84 -1.26 -0.15
CA ASP A 194 -18.57 -0.03 0.10
C ASP A 194 -18.90 0.57 -1.27
N SER A 195 -20.19 0.51 -1.59
CA SER A 195 -20.81 0.94 -2.83
C SER A 195 -20.43 2.38 -3.15
N SER A 196 -19.70 2.58 -4.24
CA SER A 196 -19.73 3.84 -4.97
C SER A 196 -21.03 3.88 -5.77
N SER A 197 -22.01 4.64 -5.29
CA SER A 197 -23.03 5.21 -6.16
C SER A 197 -22.58 6.61 -6.57
N GLU A 198 -22.16 6.74 -7.82
CA GLU A 198 -22.43 7.93 -8.63
C GLU A 198 -23.97 8.06 -8.69
N SER A 199 -24.62 9.22 -8.57
CA SER A 199 -24.44 10.46 -9.33
C SER A 199 -25.18 11.63 -8.64
N GLN A 200 -24.71 12.84 -8.94
CA GLN A 200 -25.47 14.08 -9.21
C GLN A 200 -26.30 14.79 -8.12
N GLU A 201 -25.99 16.09 -8.02
CA GLU A 201 -26.79 17.24 -7.56
C GLU A 201 -27.27 17.30 -6.11
N LEU A 202 -26.58 18.09 -5.29
CA LEU A 202 -27.25 18.95 -4.33
C LEU A 202 -26.63 20.35 -4.34
N SER A 203 -27.44 21.25 -4.89
CA SER A 203 -27.37 22.70 -4.79
C SER A 203 -27.13 23.21 -3.37
N ASP A 204 -26.33 24.26 -3.28
CA ASP A 204 -26.45 25.39 -2.35
C ASP A 204 -27.11 25.10 -1.01
N ASN A 205 -26.30 24.84 0.02
CA ASN A 205 -26.60 25.29 1.37
C ASN A 205 -25.33 25.77 2.07
N LEU A 206 -25.21 27.09 2.09
CA LEU A 206 -24.33 27.90 2.90
C LEU A 206 -24.41 27.48 4.40
N CYS A 207 -23.33 26.94 4.99
CA CYS A 207 -23.10 27.11 6.44
C CYS A 207 -21.98 28.12 6.62
N ASN A 208 -22.42 29.37 6.74
CA ASN A 208 -21.62 30.49 7.18
C ASN A 208 -21.69 30.51 8.72
N CYS A 209 -20.85 29.71 9.36
CA CYS A 209 -20.96 29.49 10.80
C CYS A 209 -19.80 30.23 11.50
N LYS A 210 -19.99 31.55 11.66
CA LYS A 210 -19.33 32.35 12.70
C LYS A 210 -20.04 32.07 14.02
N GLU A 211 -19.25 31.76 15.05
CA GLU A 211 -19.61 31.56 16.46
C GLU A 211 -20.28 30.21 16.85
N SER A 212 -19.45 29.36 17.51
CA SER A 212 -19.78 28.18 18.35
C SER A 212 -19.89 26.79 17.67
N PRO A 213 -19.56 25.68 18.39
CA PRO A 213 -18.85 24.54 17.80
C PRO A 213 -19.76 23.43 17.26
N CYS A 214 -19.39 22.90 16.09
CA CYS A 214 -19.99 21.71 15.49
C CYS A 214 -19.61 20.46 16.28
N PHE A 215 -20.53 19.97 17.12
CA PHE A 215 -20.40 18.67 17.78
C PHE A 215 -20.59 17.54 16.75
N LEU A 216 -19.49 17.01 16.22
CA LEU A 216 -19.52 15.73 15.51
C LEU A 216 -19.54 14.60 16.54
N LYS A 217 -20.58 13.77 16.41
CA LYS A 217 -20.92 12.63 17.26
C LYS A 217 -19.72 11.71 17.50
N ARG A 218 -19.41 11.50 18.78
CA ARG A 218 -18.49 10.50 19.30
C ARG A 218 -19.08 9.11 19.00
N VAL A 219 -18.47 8.37 18.07
CA VAL A 219 -18.71 6.93 17.96
C VAL A 219 -17.96 6.27 19.11
N HIS A 220 -18.71 5.75 20.08
CA HIS A 220 -18.19 4.84 21.10
C HIS A 220 -17.79 3.54 20.40
N VAL A 221 -16.54 3.13 20.58
CA VAL A 221 -16.10 1.75 20.37
C VAL A 221 -15.60 1.27 21.72
N PHE A 222 -16.12 0.10 22.13
CA PHE A 222 -15.89 -0.58 23.40
C PHE A 222 -14.42 -0.92 23.64
#